data_AF-A0A0F4T9Y8-F1
#
_entry.id   AF-A0A0F4T9Y8-F1
#
_cell.length_a   1.000
_cell.length_b   1.000
_cell.length_c   1.000
_cell.angle_alpha   90.00
_cell.angle_beta   90.00
_cell.angle_gamma   90.00
#
_symmetry.space_group_name_H-M   'P 1'
#
loop_
_entity.id
_entity.type
_entity.pdbx_description
1 polymer ?
#
loop_
_entity_poly.entity_id
_entity_poly.type
_entity_poly.pdbx_seq_one_letter_code
_entity_poly.pdbx_strand_id
1 'polypeptide(L)'
;MHKDVVRSSQNTFNYLYNTEGASGRLVTYLNTIDNRANFFGASNVYEQQMGIGASWFGGAEMVSRAPVTGLGADGNASYLSFASGWFLAPVFDWRKAAGDALITGGFNNFKDLYNKAVTDPVAWDIKQLKDEQTILQPIHQQYLGDRSSFQWISNVMTDVSVWPNSFIDQKQGVVGGVNILDYRSRVEFGCKLLGYSKSQGCTP
;
A
#
# COMPACT_ATOMS: atom_id res chain seq x y z
N MET A 1 14.25 2.32 -23.74
CA MET A 1 13.58 2.05 -22.44
C MET A 1 12.38 2.95 -22.18
N HIS A 2 12.54 4.28 -21.98
CA HIS A 2 11.39 5.19 -21.74
C HIS A 2 10.31 5.09 -22.83
N LYS A 3 10.67 5.26 -24.11
CA LYS A 3 9.73 5.13 -25.24
C LYS A 3 9.07 3.75 -25.35
N ASP A 4 9.79 2.70 -24.94
CA ASP A 4 9.30 1.32 -25.03
C ASP A 4 8.28 1.01 -23.94
N VAL A 5 8.53 1.47 -22.69
CA VAL A 5 7.58 1.38 -21.56
C VAL A 5 6.34 2.20 -21.83
N VAL A 6 6.50 3.42 -22.36
CA VAL A 6 5.35 4.26 -22.76
C VAL A 6 4.52 3.51 -23.79
N ARG A 7 5.12 2.99 -24.86
CA ARG A 7 4.39 2.33 -25.94
C ARG A 7 3.73 1.01 -25.52
N SER A 8 4.40 0.19 -24.69
CA SER A 8 3.88 -1.13 -24.30
C SER A 8 2.87 -1.05 -23.15
N SER A 9 3.09 -0.18 -22.16
CA SER A 9 2.25 -0.09 -20.98
C SER A 9 1.05 0.83 -21.16
N GLN A 10 1.12 1.84 -22.04
CA GLN A 10 0.03 2.80 -22.20
C GLN A 10 -1.27 2.15 -22.68
N ASN A 11 -1.22 1.23 -23.65
CA ASN A 11 -2.44 0.53 -24.11
C ASN A 11 -3.06 -0.31 -23.00
N THR A 12 -2.23 -0.98 -22.20
CA THR A 12 -2.68 -1.79 -21.06
C THR A 12 -3.32 -0.92 -19.99
N PHE A 13 -2.65 0.14 -19.53
CA PHE A 13 -3.22 1.05 -18.53
C PHE A 13 -4.45 1.79 -19.05
N ASN A 14 -4.49 2.17 -20.33
CA ASN A 14 -5.67 2.77 -20.93
C ASN A 14 -6.86 1.80 -20.92
N TYR A 15 -6.63 0.52 -21.23
CA TYR A 15 -7.65 -0.51 -21.10
C TYR A 15 -8.10 -0.70 -19.63
N LEU A 16 -7.15 -0.69 -18.68
CA LEU A 16 -7.43 -0.88 -17.26
C LEU A 16 -8.26 0.27 -16.65
N TYR A 17 -8.09 1.51 -17.10
CA TYR A 17 -8.74 2.68 -16.47
C TYR A 17 -9.87 3.31 -17.28
N ASN A 18 -9.81 3.26 -18.62
CA ASN A 18 -10.65 4.09 -19.50
C ASN A 18 -11.66 3.30 -20.33
N THR A 19 -11.94 2.05 -19.98
CA THR A 19 -12.99 1.24 -20.62
C THR A 19 -14.18 1.00 -19.69
N GLU A 20 -15.33 0.69 -20.27
CA GLU A 20 -16.53 0.36 -19.51
C GLU A 20 -16.28 -0.85 -18.59
N GLY A 21 -16.74 -0.76 -17.33
CA GLY A 21 -16.52 -1.80 -16.32
C GLY A 21 -15.09 -1.87 -15.75
N ALA A 22 -14.22 -0.90 -16.05
CA ALA A 22 -12.83 -0.85 -15.59
C ALA A 22 -12.65 -1.07 -14.07
N SER A 23 -13.46 -0.40 -13.23
CA SER A 23 -13.36 -0.52 -11.77
C SER A 23 -13.56 -1.96 -11.27
N GLY A 24 -14.65 -2.61 -11.69
CA GLY A 24 -14.92 -4.01 -11.31
C GLY A 24 -13.90 -4.98 -11.90
N ARG A 25 -13.40 -4.70 -13.12
CA ARG A 25 -12.35 -5.49 -13.74
C ARG A 25 -11.02 -5.40 -12.98
N LEU A 26 -10.66 -4.21 -12.50
CA LEU A 26 -9.45 -3.99 -11.70
C LEU A 26 -9.49 -4.85 -10.44
N VAL A 27 -10.61 -4.84 -9.70
CA VAL A 27 -10.78 -5.69 -8.50
C VAL A 27 -10.69 -7.17 -8.85
N THR A 28 -11.29 -7.58 -9.97
CA THR A 28 -11.28 -8.98 -10.43
C THR A 28 -9.87 -9.47 -10.76
N TYR A 29 -9.07 -8.67 -11.46
CA TYR A 29 -7.70 -9.06 -11.81
C TYR A 29 -6.71 -8.90 -10.65
N LEU A 30 -6.93 -7.92 -9.78
CA LEU A 30 -6.11 -7.66 -8.60
C LEU A 30 -6.70 -8.34 -7.36
N ASN A 31 -7.16 -9.58 -7.51
CA ASN A 31 -7.83 -10.36 -6.46
C ASN A 31 -6.87 -11.13 -5.54
N THR A 32 -5.60 -11.24 -5.91
CA THR A 32 -4.53 -11.83 -5.08
C THR A 32 -3.56 -10.76 -4.59
N ILE A 33 -2.81 -11.08 -3.54
CA ILE A 33 -1.76 -10.18 -3.03
C ILE A 33 -0.67 -9.96 -4.08
N ASP A 34 -0.31 -10.99 -4.85
CA ASP A 34 0.74 -10.92 -5.86
C ASP A 34 0.33 -10.05 -7.04
N ASN A 35 -0.92 -10.19 -7.48
CA ASN A 35 -1.44 -9.36 -8.57
C ASN A 35 -1.47 -7.89 -8.16
N ARG A 36 -1.84 -7.58 -6.91
CA ARG A 36 -1.78 -6.22 -6.36
C ARG A 36 -0.34 -5.69 -6.31
N ALA A 37 0.58 -6.46 -5.72
CA ALA A 37 1.98 -6.07 -5.63
C ALA A 37 2.61 -5.86 -7.01
N ASN A 38 2.31 -6.73 -7.98
CA ASN A 38 2.74 -6.59 -9.38
C ASN A 38 2.17 -5.32 -10.02
N PHE A 39 0.88 -5.04 -9.80
CA PHE A 39 0.24 -3.82 -10.29
C PHE A 39 0.84 -2.55 -9.68
N PHE A 40 1.12 -2.55 -8.38
CA PHE A 40 1.78 -1.42 -7.71
C PHE A 40 3.19 -1.19 -8.25
N GLY A 41 3.99 -2.25 -8.39
CA GLY A 41 5.34 -2.15 -8.98
C GLY A 41 5.31 -1.67 -10.43
N ALA A 42 4.42 -2.21 -11.25
CA ALA A 42 4.26 -1.80 -12.65
C ALA A 42 3.79 -0.33 -12.77
N SER A 43 2.86 0.08 -11.91
CA SER A 43 2.37 1.48 -11.87
C SER A 43 3.49 2.41 -11.43
N ASN A 44 4.25 2.07 -10.38
CA ASN A 44 5.41 2.85 -9.94
C ASN A 44 6.43 3.05 -11.07
N VAL A 45 6.79 1.99 -11.81
CA VAL A 45 7.69 2.11 -12.97
C VAL A 45 7.11 3.03 -14.04
N TYR A 46 5.81 2.89 -14.34
CA TYR A 46 5.14 3.75 -15.32
C TYR A 46 5.17 5.23 -14.90
N GLU A 47 4.76 5.54 -13.67
CA GLU A 47 4.72 6.90 -13.12
C GLU A 47 6.10 7.56 -13.12
N GLN A 48 7.15 6.82 -12.74
CA GLN A 48 8.54 7.28 -12.80
C GLN A 48 8.99 7.57 -14.24
N GLN A 49 8.64 6.72 -15.19
CA GLN A 49 8.96 6.96 -16.60
C GLN A 49 8.22 8.17 -17.13
N MET A 50 6.96 8.37 -16.78
CA MET A 50 6.15 9.51 -17.22
C MET A 50 6.53 10.84 -16.55
N GLY A 51 7.37 10.80 -15.51
CA GLY A 51 7.76 11.99 -14.75
C GLY A 51 6.61 12.60 -13.95
N ILE A 52 5.62 11.79 -13.57
CA ILE A 52 4.45 12.27 -12.82
C ILE A 52 4.83 12.58 -11.37
N GLY A 53 5.72 11.79 -10.75
CA GLY A 53 6.28 12.10 -9.43
C GLY A 53 5.49 11.60 -8.22
N ALA A 54 4.46 10.77 -8.44
CA ALA A 54 3.77 10.06 -7.37
C ALA A 54 4.64 8.91 -6.81
N SER A 55 4.63 8.74 -5.48
CA SER A 55 5.41 7.76 -4.73
C SER A 55 4.56 6.66 -4.12
N TRP A 56 3.23 6.85 -4.02
CA TRP A 56 2.32 5.93 -3.33
C TRP A 56 2.41 4.50 -3.85
N PHE A 57 2.48 4.29 -5.17
CA PHE A 57 2.59 2.94 -5.75
C PHE A 57 3.87 2.21 -5.33
N GLY A 58 5.00 2.92 -5.26
CA GLY A 58 6.26 2.34 -4.78
C GLY A 58 6.19 1.96 -3.30
N GLY A 59 5.55 2.80 -2.48
CA GLY A 59 5.27 2.48 -1.07
C GLY A 59 4.38 1.25 -0.91
N ALA A 60 3.29 1.16 -1.67
CA ALA A 60 2.35 0.04 -1.63
C ALA A 60 2.99 -1.28 -2.06
N GLU A 61 3.84 -1.27 -3.10
CA GLU A 61 4.61 -2.44 -3.51
C GLU A 61 5.59 -2.88 -2.41
N MET A 62 6.32 -1.93 -1.83
CA MET A 62 7.28 -2.17 -0.77
C MET A 62 6.63 -2.82 0.46
N VAL A 63 5.48 -2.31 0.91
CA VAL A 63 4.72 -2.90 2.03
C VAL A 63 4.18 -4.28 1.66
N SER A 64 3.81 -4.52 0.41
CA SER A 64 3.28 -5.82 0.00
C SER A 64 4.32 -6.94 0.10
N ARG A 65 5.59 -6.64 -0.21
CA ARG A 65 6.70 -7.61 -0.29
C ARG A 65 7.74 -7.50 0.83
N ALA A 66 7.50 -6.70 1.86
CA ALA A 66 8.47 -6.55 2.95
C ALA A 66 8.74 -7.92 3.64
N PRO A 67 10.01 -8.22 4.01
CA PRO A 67 10.41 -9.57 4.39
C PRO A 67 9.79 -10.02 5.72
N VAL A 68 9.62 -9.09 6.66
CA VAL A 68 9.17 -9.36 8.03
C VAL A 68 7.79 -8.76 8.30
N THR A 69 7.54 -7.57 7.75
CA THR A 69 6.31 -6.79 7.97
C THR A 69 5.37 -6.81 6.76
N GLY A 70 5.72 -7.55 5.70
CA GLY A 70 4.98 -7.49 4.46
C GLY A 70 3.69 -8.30 4.47
N LEU A 71 2.86 -8.05 3.47
CA LEU A 71 1.51 -8.62 3.38
C LEU A 71 1.50 -10.00 2.70
N GLY A 72 2.66 -10.61 2.50
CA GLY A 72 2.79 -11.97 2.00
C GLY A 72 2.70 -12.10 0.49
N ALA A 73 3.03 -11.04 -0.27
CA ALA A 73 3.33 -11.18 -1.69
C ALA A 73 4.66 -11.93 -1.89
N ASP A 74 4.83 -12.60 -3.02
CA ASP A 74 6.07 -13.23 -3.42
C ASP A 74 7.22 -12.20 -3.48
N GLY A 75 8.45 -12.66 -3.23
CA GLY A 75 9.59 -11.77 -3.13
C GLY A 75 9.94 -11.43 -1.68
N ASN A 76 11.25 -11.28 -1.45
CA ASN A 76 11.88 -11.05 -0.16
C ASN A 76 11.38 -11.98 0.98
N ALA A 77 10.90 -13.18 0.65
CA ALA A 77 10.34 -14.14 1.61
C ALA A 77 9.12 -13.64 2.43
N SER A 78 8.42 -12.58 2.00
CA SER A 78 7.26 -12.02 2.72
C SER A 78 6.15 -13.04 2.97
N TYR A 79 5.92 -13.96 2.04
CA TYR A 79 4.92 -15.02 2.19
C TYR A 79 5.20 -15.94 3.39
N LEU A 80 6.48 -16.17 3.75
CA LEU A 80 6.86 -17.04 4.87
C LEU A 80 6.54 -16.40 6.22
N SER A 81 6.88 -15.12 6.38
CA SER A 81 6.59 -14.36 7.60
C SER A 81 5.09 -14.06 7.76
N PHE A 82 4.39 -13.80 6.65
CA PHE A 82 2.96 -13.58 6.69
C PHE A 82 2.18 -14.87 7.01
N ALA A 83 2.57 -16.00 6.42
CA ALA A 83 1.90 -17.28 6.67
C ALA A 83 2.07 -17.75 8.12
N SER A 84 3.20 -17.48 8.77
CA SER A 84 3.37 -17.79 10.20
C SER A 84 2.47 -16.93 11.10
N GLY A 85 2.10 -15.72 10.66
CA GLY A 85 1.14 -14.84 11.35
C GLY A 85 -0.32 -15.32 11.32
N TRP A 86 -0.69 -16.25 10.42
CA TRP A 86 -2.07 -16.78 10.31
C TRP A 86 -2.55 -17.54 11.53
N PHE A 87 -1.65 -18.14 12.31
CA PHE A 87 -2.02 -18.78 13.58
C PHE A 87 -2.53 -17.80 14.64
N LEU A 88 -2.39 -16.49 14.42
CA LEU A 88 -2.59 -15.45 15.44
C LEU A 88 -3.83 -14.57 15.13
N ALA A 89 -4.28 -14.51 13.88
CA ALA A 89 -5.45 -13.75 13.43
C ALA A 89 -5.96 -14.30 12.07
N PRO A 90 -7.18 -13.95 11.59
CA PRO A 90 -7.71 -14.41 10.31
C PRO A 90 -7.10 -13.52 9.22
N VAL A 91 -5.76 -13.51 9.14
CA VAL A 91 -5.01 -12.50 8.40
C VAL A 91 -5.27 -12.57 6.90
N PHE A 92 -5.64 -13.73 6.35
CA PHE A 92 -6.03 -13.85 4.94
C PHE A 92 -7.38 -13.18 4.63
N ASP A 93 -8.39 -13.31 5.49
CA ASP A 93 -9.69 -12.65 5.29
C ASP A 93 -9.57 -11.15 5.47
N TRP A 94 -8.85 -10.72 6.51
CA TRP A 94 -8.51 -9.31 6.74
C TRP A 94 -7.77 -8.72 5.54
N ARG A 95 -6.69 -9.36 5.08
CA ARG A 95 -5.88 -8.90 3.94
C ARG A 95 -6.69 -8.85 2.66
N LYS A 96 -7.55 -9.85 2.42
CA LYS A 96 -8.43 -9.86 1.26
C LYS A 96 -9.38 -8.67 1.30
N ALA A 97 -10.12 -8.50 2.41
CA ALA A 97 -11.08 -7.41 2.58
C ALA A 97 -10.41 -6.03 2.46
N ALA A 98 -9.27 -5.85 3.13
CA ALA A 98 -8.48 -4.62 3.09
C ALA A 98 -8.04 -4.28 1.66
N GLY A 99 -7.45 -5.24 0.94
CA GLY A 99 -6.98 -4.96 -0.42
C GLY A 99 -8.12 -4.84 -1.44
N ASP A 100 -9.25 -5.54 -1.29
CA ASP A 100 -10.45 -5.32 -2.13
C ASP A 100 -10.95 -3.87 -1.96
N ALA A 101 -11.03 -3.41 -0.72
CA ALA A 101 -11.46 -2.05 -0.38
C ALA A 101 -10.49 -0.98 -0.88
N LEU A 102 -9.17 -1.21 -0.77
CA LEU A 102 -8.14 -0.31 -1.28
C LEU A 102 -8.21 -0.17 -2.81
N ILE A 103 -8.32 -1.28 -3.54
CA ILE A 103 -8.39 -1.25 -5.01
C ILE A 103 -9.69 -0.60 -5.48
N THR A 104 -10.80 -0.88 -4.80
CA THR A 104 -12.11 -0.29 -5.12
C THR A 104 -12.13 1.21 -4.83
N GLY A 105 -11.72 1.60 -3.62
CA GLY A 105 -11.74 2.99 -3.15
C GLY A 105 -10.72 3.89 -3.83
N GLY A 106 -9.55 3.35 -4.19
CA GLY A 106 -8.49 4.08 -4.88
C GLY A 106 -8.69 4.21 -6.40
N PHE A 107 -9.61 3.46 -7.01
CA PHE A 107 -9.73 3.35 -8.47
C PHE A 107 -9.79 4.71 -9.18
N ASN A 108 -10.66 5.61 -8.72
CA ASN A 108 -10.81 6.93 -9.37
C ASN A 108 -9.53 7.78 -9.21
N ASN A 109 -8.93 7.79 -8.01
CA ASN A 109 -7.67 8.51 -7.80
C ASN A 109 -6.53 7.97 -8.68
N PHE A 110 -6.43 6.64 -8.84
CA PHE A 110 -5.44 6.00 -9.73
C PHE A 110 -5.67 6.39 -11.19
N LYS A 111 -6.94 6.36 -11.62
CA LYS A 111 -7.34 6.76 -12.97
C LYS A 111 -7.03 8.23 -13.25
N ASP A 112 -7.32 9.11 -12.31
CA ASP A 112 -7.09 10.55 -12.45
C ASP A 112 -5.58 10.86 -12.54
N LEU A 113 -4.77 10.17 -11.74
CA LEU A 113 -3.31 10.26 -11.83
C LEU A 113 -2.81 9.78 -13.20
N TYR A 114 -3.24 8.60 -13.64
CA TYR A 114 -2.89 8.04 -14.95
C TYR A 114 -3.28 8.97 -16.11
N ASN A 115 -4.48 9.56 -16.06
CA ASN A 115 -4.99 10.48 -17.06
C ASN A 115 -4.38 11.90 -16.96
N LYS A 116 -3.41 12.11 -16.07
CA LYS A 116 -2.74 13.39 -15.84
C LYS A 116 -3.70 14.51 -15.45
N ALA A 117 -4.78 14.17 -14.76
CA ALA A 117 -5.70 15.14 -14.16
C ALA A 117 -5.16 15.69 -12.82
N VAL A 118 -4.06 15.12 -12.31
CA VAL A 118 -3.39 15.53 -11.08
C VAL A 118 -2.27 16.52 -11.41
N THR A 119 -2.30 17.68 -10.76
CA THR A 119 -1.28 18.73 -10.93
C THR A 119 -0.26 18.77 -9.80
N ASP A 120 -0.60 18.20 -8.63
CA ASP A 120 0.27 18.10 -7.45
C ASP A 120 0.35 16.65 -6.99
N PRO A 121 1.41 15.92 -7.38
CA PRO A 121 1.61 14.51 -7.05
C PRO A 121 1.81 14.26 -5.55
N VAL A 122 2.44 15.21 -4.83
CA VAL A 122 2.68 15.08 -3.38
C VAL A 122 1.35 15.21 -2.65
N ALA A 123 0.55 16.21 -3.00
CA ALA A 123 -0.79 16.35 -2.44
C ALA A 123 -1.67 15.14 -2.78
N TRP A 124 -1.55 14.58 -3.99
CA TRP A 124 -2.25 13.37 -4.40
C TRP A 124 -1.85 12.15 -3.56
N ASP A 125 -0.55 11.90 -3.36
CA ASP A 125 -0.07 10.77 -2.57
C ASP A 125 -0.59 10.82 -1.13
N ILE A 126 -0.52 12.01 -0.51
CA ILE A 126 -0.97 12.23 0.87
C ILE A 126 -2.49 12.04 0.97
N LYS A 127 -3.24 12.56 -0.01
CA LYS A 127 -4.69 12.37 -0.08
C LYS A 127 -5.04 10.89 -0.25
N GLN A 128 -4.41 10.21 -1.20
CA GLN A 128 -4.60 8.79 -1.47
C GLN A 128 -4.33 7.95 -0.21
N LEU A 129 -3.23 8.23 0.50
CA LEU A 129 -2.91 7.58 1.76
C LEU A 129 -4.01 7.81 2.82
N LYS A 130 -4.44 9.06 3.04
CA LYS A 130 -5.45 9.39 4.06
C LYS A 130 -6.82 8.79 3.76
N ASP A 131 -7.24 8.82 2.50
CA ASP A 131 -8.49 8.23 2.04
C ASP A 131 -8.46 6.70 2.24
N GLU A 132 -7.37 6.05 1.83
CA GLU A 132 -7.15 4.63 2.06
C GLU A 132 -7.21 4.29 3.54
N GLN A 133 -6.46 5.00 4.40
CA GLN A 133 -6.46 4.71 5.84
C GLN A 133 -7.84 4.93 6.49
N THR A 134 -8.67 5.81 5.94
CA THR A 134 -10.06 6.01 6.37
C THR A 134 -10.93 4.81 5.98
N ILE A 135 -10.83 4.35 4.73
CA ILE A 135 -11.56 3.18 4.21
C ILE A 135 -11.17 1.91 4.97
N LEU A 136 -9.89 1.77 5.32
CA LEU A 136 -9.39 0.57 6.00
C LEU A 136 -9.75 0.52 7.49
N GLN A 137 -10.04 1.66 8.14
CA GLN A 137 -10.33 1.70 9.58
C GLN A 137 -11.41 0.70 10.05
N PRO A 138 -12.63 0.66 9.47
CA PRO A 138 -13.65 -0.30 9.90
C PRO A 138 -13.23 -1.76 9.65
N ILE A 139 -12.44 -2.03 8.61
CA ILE A 139 -11.93 -3.37 8.31
C ILE A 139 -10.90 -3.79 9.38
N HIS A 140 -9.96 -2.91 9.75
CA HIS A 140 -9.03 -3.20 10.83
C HIS A 140 -9.78 -3.46 12.14
N GLN A 141 -10.79 -2.66 12.47
CA GLN A 141 -11.60 -2.87 13.68
C GLN A 141 -12.35 -4.20 13.64
N GLN A 142 -13.00 -4.53 12.54
CA GLN A 142 -13.77 -5.78 12.39
C GLN A 142 -12.90 -7.03 12.57
N TYR A 143 -11.72 -7.06 11.96
CA TYR A 143 -10.90 -8.27 11.92
C TYR A 143 -9.88 -8.34 13.07
N LEU A 144 -9.42 -7.19 13.58
CA LEU A 144 -8.28 -7.07 14.50
C LEU A 144 -8.63 -6.38 15.83
N GLY A 145 -9.82 -5.77 15.96
CA GLY A 145 -10.23 -4.97 17.12
C GLY A 145 -10.13 -5.69 18.46
N ASP A 146 -10.61 -6.93 18.52
CA ASP A 146 -10.63 -7.73 19.74
C ASP A 146 -9.35 -8.60 19.92
N ARG A 147 -8.35 -8.43 19.05
CA ARG A 147 -7.16 -9.28 18.99
C ARG A 147 -5.93 -8.53 19.50
N SER A 148 -5.82 -8.43 20.83
CA SER A 148 -4.69 -7.81 21.51
C SER A 148 -3.33 -8.40 21.09
N SER A 149 -3.28 -9.70 20.78
CA SER A 149 -2.10 -10.37 20.22
C SER A 149 -1.65 -9.79 18.88
N PHE A 150 -2.59 -9.45 18.00
CA PHE A 150 -2.28 -8.88 16.68
C PHE A 150 -1.83 -7.41 16.79
N GLN A 151 -2.46 -6.64 17.67
CA GLN A 151 -2.05 -5.25 17.96
C GLN A 151 -0.62 -5.22 18.52
N TRP A 152 -0.30 -6.15 19.42
CA TRP A 152 1.05 -6.30 19.98
C TRP A 152 2.06 -6.70 18.91
N ILE A 153 1.75 -7.68 18.04
CA ILE A 153 2.63 -8.10 16.94
C ILE A 153 2.87 -6.97 15.95
N SER A 154 1.83 -6.25 15.54
CA SER A 154 1.97 -5.10 14.63
C SER A 154 2.93 -4.06 15.20
N ASN A 155 2.77 -3.69 16.47
CA ASN A 155 3.65 -2.75 17.14
C ASN A 155 5.09 -3.29 17.20
N VAL A 156 5.30 -4.50 17.73
CA VAL A 156 6.64 -5.07 17.91
C VAL A 156 7.39 -5.28 16.59
N MET A 157 6.69 -5.73 15.54
CA MET A 157 7.32 -6.05 14.25
C MET A 157 7.67 -4.82 13.43
N THR A 158 7.08 -3.65 13.74
CA THR A 158 7.35 -2.39 13.05
C THR A 158 8.11 -1.39 13.93
N ASP A 159 8.44 -1.76 15.17
CA ASP A 159 9.19 -0.91 16.09
C ASP A 159 10.70 -1.02 15.86
N VAL A 160 11.27 0.07 15.30
CA VAL A 160 12.71 0.16 15.03
C VAL A 160 13.56 0.25 16.30
N SER A 161 12.96 0.52 17.47
CA SER A 161 13.65 0.52 18.76
C SER A 161 13.79 -0.88 19.37
N VAL A 162 12.92 -1.81 18.99
CA VAL A 162 12.98 -3.22 19.41
C VAL A 162 13.95 -4.02 18.54
N TRP A 163 14.10 -3.63 17.26
CA TRP A 163 15.03 -4.25 16.30
C TRP A 163 16.14 -3.29 15.84
N PRO A 164 17.00 -2.77 16.75
CA PRO A 164 18.10 -1.90 16.37
C PRO A 164 19.14 -2.71 15.59
N ASN A 165 19.33 -2.36 14.32
CA ASN A 165 20.18 -3.02 13.31
C ASN A 165 19.59 -4.31 12.67
N SER A 166 19.00 -4.13 11.47
CA SER A 166 19.12 -5.01 10.29
C SER A 166 18.05 -6.07 9.94
N PHE A 167 16.79 -5.95 10.39
CA PHE A 167 15.69 -6.82 9.86
C PHE A 167 14.58 -6.09 9.10
N ILE A 168 14.50 -4.77 9.22
CA ILE A 168 13.43 -3.94 8.65
C ILE A 168 14.09 -2.68 8.09
N ASP A 169 13.71 -2.25 6.88
CA ASP A 169 14.21 -0.97 6.33
C ASP A 169 13.79 0.18 7.27
N GLN A 170 14.64 1.20 7.43
CA GLN A 170 14.29 2.38 8.24
C GLN A 170 13.02 3.08 7.77
N LYS A 171 12.67 2.95 6.48
CA LYS A 171 11.39 3.42 5.91
C LYS A 171 10.18 2.56 6.29
N GLN A 172 10.42 1.32 6.71
CA GLN A 172 9.42 0.28 7.01
C GLN A 172 9.15 0.09 8.50
N GLY A 173 9.70 0.94 9.37
CA GLY A 173 9.36 0.94 10.79
C GLY A 173 9.31 2.34 11.38
N VAL A 174 8.70 2.48 12.55
CA VAL A 174 8.58 3.74 13.32
C VAL A 174 8.93 3.46 14.78
N VAL A 175 9.43 4.46 15.50
CA VAL A 175 9.73 4.30 16.93
C VAL A 175 8.42 4.06 17.67
N GLY A 176 8.34 2.97 18.44
CA GLY A 176 7.12 2.56 19.15
C GLY A 176 6.16 1.69 18.31
N GLY A 177 6.48 1.42 17.04
CA GLY A 177 5.67 0.59 16.16
C GLY A 177 4.41 1.26 15.61
N VAL A 178 3.79 0.62 14.62
CA VAL A 178 2.54 1.04 13.99
C VAL A 178 1.37 0.39 14.71
N ASN A 179 0.53 1.22 15.30
CA ASN A 179 -0.75 0.79 15.82
C ASN A 179 -1.75 0.69 14.66
N ILE A 180 -1.97 -0.52 14.17
CA ILE A 180 -2.87 -0.78 13.04
C ILE A 180 -4.34 -0.44 13.31
N LEU A 181 -4.75 -0.19 14.55
CA LEU A 181 -6.11 0.27 14.87
C LEU A 181 -6.22 1.79 14.99
N ASP A 182 -5.09 2.48 15.08
CA ASP A 182 -5.05 3.94 15.16
C ASP A 182 -4.78 4.54 13.77
N TYR A 183 -5.79 5.27 13.27
CA TYR A 183 -5.70 5.98 11.99
C TYR A 183 -4.45 6.87 11.92
N ARG A 184 -4.15 7.61 13.00
CA ARG A 184 -3.06 8.58 12.99
C ARG A 184 -1.71 7.89 12.85
N SER A 185 -1.47 6.85 13.63
CA SER A 185 -0.27 6.01 13.54
C SER A 185 -0.05 5.47 12.12
N ARG A 186 -1.11 4.98 11.45
CA ARG A 186 -1.01 4.48 10.07
C ARG A 186 -0.69 5.58 9.06
N VAL A 187 -1.29 6.77 9.21
CA VAL A 187 -0.98 7.94 8.35
C VAL A 187 0.47 8.40 8.56
N GLU A 188 0.95 8.49 9.80
CA GLU A 188 2.34 8.87 10.09
C GLU A 188 3.34 7.87 9.49
N PHE A 189 3.07 6.57 9.63
CA PHE A 189 3.85 5.53 9.01
C PHE A 189 3.87 5.67 7.48
N GLY A 190 2.70 5.79 6.85
CA GLY A 190 2.60 5.95 5.40
C GLY A 190 3.34 7.19 4.90
N CYS A 191 3.20 8.31 5.60
CA CYS A 191 3.93 9.54 5.27
C CYS A 191 5.45 9.36 5.33
N LYS A 192 5.96 8.68 6.37
CA LYS A 192 7.38 8.34 6.49
C LYS A 192 7.83 7.43 5.35
N LEU A 193 7.05 6.40 5.02
CA LEU A 193 7.32 5.45 3.95
C LEU A 193 7.45 6.16 2.60
N LEU A 194 6.57 7.12 2.32
CA LEU A 194 6.57 7.93 1.10
C LEU A 194 7.64 9.04 1.09
N GLY A 195 8.31 9.28 2.22
CA GLY A 195 9.34 10.32 2.35
C GLY A 195 8.76 11.73 2.49
N TYR A 196 7.52 11.87 2.95
CA TYR A 196 6.84 13.15 3.12
C TYR A 196 6.85 13.63 4.57
N SER A 197 6.94 14.96 4.71
CA SER A 197 7.03 15.65 6.00
C SER A 197 5.74 16.40 6.34
N LYS A 198 5.58 16.78 7.61
CA LYS A 198 4.39 17.52 8.09
C LYS A 198 4.13 18.82 7.31
N SER A 199 5.19 19.52 6.89
CA SER A 199 5.06 20.76 6.10
C SER A 199 4.50 20.52 4.69
N GLN A 200 4.54 19.29 4.19
CA GLN A 200 3.95 18.90 2.90
C GLN A 200 2.48 18.46 3.03
N GLY A 201 1.89 18.53 4.24
CA GLY A 201 0.49 18.14 4.48
C GLY A 201 0.31 16.76 5.10
N CYS A 202 1.41 16.09 5.47
CA CYS A 202 1.43 14.85 6.24
C CYS A 202 1.11 15.08 7.73
N THR A 203 -0.08 15.63 7.97
CA THR A 203 -0.68 15.80 9.30
C THR A 203 -1.83 14.80 9.48
N PRO A 204 -1.87 14.02 10.57
CA PRO A 204 -2.96 13.09 10.85
C PRO A 204 -4.30 13.77 11.13
#